data_AF-A0A7G9YFA2-F1
#
_entry.id   AF-A0A7G9YFA2-F1
#
_cell.length_a   1.000
_cell.length_b   1.000
_cell.length_c   1.000
_cell.angle_alpha   90.00
_cell.angle_beta   90.00
_cell.angle_gamma   90.00
#
_symmetry.space_group_name_H-M   'P 1'
#
loop_
_entity.id
_entity.type
_entity.pdbx_description
1 polymer ?
#
loop_
_entity_poly.entity_id
_entity_poly.type
_entity_poly.pdbx_seq_one_letter_code
_entity_poly.pdbx_strand_id
1 'polypeptide(L)'
;MHTFAEFVRYATMAPSGHNTQPWKFSVEKDCIRIFPDFTRALPVVDPDNRELYISIGCALENLAIAAKYAGYDPEVKYFQASEPDECLLVTLKHSKVTEDNNLFQAISRRHTNRREYNKQQIPAADLKKIESVPTEEGVTSLMLTEPGAIKEIIELVREGNRIQMNNDAFMDEITSWIRFSDSEAELHLDGLTSRAMGKSPAPGWLGRMFMRIFVGAKSQSKTDEKNMRSSSALMVVISEKNDKKIVDRCRAKL
;
A
#
# COMPACT_ATOMS: atom_id res chain seq x y z
N MET A 1 14.32 -0.42 25.54
CA MET A 1 12.97 -0.98 25.73
C MET A 1 12.08 -0.32 24.68
N HIS A 2 11.64 -1.05 23.65
CA HIS A 2 10.75 -0.48 22.64
C HIS A 2 9.36 -0.31 23.26
N THR A 3 8.79 0.89 23.17
CA THR A 3 7.41 1.15 23.59
C THR A 3 6.46 0.71 22.48
N PHE A 4 5.21 0.38 22.80
CA PHE A 4 4.21 0.03 21.79
C PHE A 4 3.93 1.18 20.81
N ALA A 5 4.14 2.43 21.24
CA ALA A 5 4.11 3.60 20.36
C ALA A 5 5.18 3.55 19.26
N GLU A 6 6.35 2.95 19.50
CA GLU A 6 7.34 2.75 18.43
C GLU A 6 6.85 1.77 17.37
N PHE A 7 6.10 0.72 17.73
CA PHE A 7 5.52 -0.19 16.74
C PHE A 7 4.49 0.52 15.87
N VAL A 8 3.70 1.43 16.45
CA VAL A 8 2.81 2.31 15.68
C VAL A 8 3.60 3.18 14.72
N ARG A 9 4.74 3.76 15.11
CA ARG A 9 5.58 4.56 14.20
C ARG A 9 6.07 3.77 12.99
N TYR A 10 6.36 2.47 13.15
CA TYR A 10 6.68 1.60 12.02
C TYR A 10 5.43 1.23 11.19
N ALA A 11 4.29 1.03 11.85
CA ALA A 11 3.01 0.81 11.18
C ALA A 11 2.67 1.96 10.23
N THR A 12 2.89 3.22 10.64
CA THR A 12 2.60 4.40 9.81
C THR A 12 3.52 4.54 8.58
N MET A 13 4.60 3.74 8.47
CA MET A 13 5.44 3.69 7.27
C MET A 13 4.89 2.74 6.19
N ALA A 14 3.75 2.08 6.47
CA ALA A 14 3.08 1.23 5.51
C ALA A 14 2.61 2.02 4.27
N PRO A 15 2.59 1.39 3.08
CA PRO A 15 1.95 1.99 1.93
C PRO A 15 0.43 2.07 2.14
N SER A 16 -0.21 3.06 1.52
CA SER A 16 -1.66 3.17 1.44
C SER A 16 -2.11 3.79 0.11
N GLY A 17 -3.36 3.57 -0.28
CA GLY A 17 -3.98 4.18 -1.46
C GLY A 17 -3.80 5.70 -1.42
N HIS A 18 -3.22 6.28 -2.48
CA HIS A 18 -2.80 7.69 -2.57
C HIS A 18 -1.99 8.24 -1.37
N ASN A 19 -1.41 7.38 -0.54
CA ASN A 19 -0.79 7.75 0.74
C ASN A 19 -1.76 8.45 1.71
N THR A 20 -3.03 8.03 1.71
CA THR A 20 -4.11 8.54 2.58
C THR A 20 -3.89 8.24 4.05
N GLN A 21 -3.16 7.17 4.37
CA GLN A 21 -2.90 6.69 5.74
C GLN A 21 -4.20 6.49 6.54
N PRO A 22 -5.14 5.61 6.09
CA PRO A 22 -6.51 5.58 6.57
C PRO A 22 -6.66 4.74 7.86
N TRP A 23 -5.79 4.99 8.83
CA TRP A 23 -5.72 4.24 10.08
C TRP A 23 -5.68 5.16 11.31
N LYS A 24 -6.31 4.69 12.39
CA LYS A 24 -6.17 5.24 13.74
C LYS A 24 -5.68 4.16 14.68
N PHE A 25 -4.85 4.53 15.64
CA PHE A 25 -4.30 3.59 16.62
C PHE A 25 -4.75 3.96 18.03
N SER A 26 -5.16 2.96 18.80
CA SER A 26 -5.23 3.06 20.26
C SER A 26 -4.15 2.16 20.86
N VAL A 27 -3.35 2.70 21.77
CA VAL A 27 -2.24 1.99 22.41
C VAL A 27 -2.55 1.82 23.88
N GLU A 28 -2.62 0.56 24.32
CA GLU A 28 -2.83 0.18 25.72
C GLU A 28 -1.61 -0.58 26.24
N LYS A 29 -1.68 -1.08 27.49
CA LYS A 29 -0.54 -1.67 28.19
C LYS A 29 -0.02 -2.95 27.51
N ASP A 30 -0.91 -3.77 26.98
CA ASP A 30 -0.64 -5.11 26.44
C ASP A 30 -1.22 -5.34 25.03
N CYS A 31 -1.88 -4.32 24.46
CA CYS A 31 -2.42 -4.40 23.11
C CYS A 31 -2.39 -3.06 22.35
N ILE A 32 -2.49 -3.18 21.03
CA ILE A 32 -2.71 -2.07 20.09
C ILE A 32 -3.95 -2.39 19.28
N ARG A 33 -4.86 -1.41 19.14
CA ARG A 33 -5.98 -1.49 18.21
C ARG A 33 -5.71 -0.66 16.97
N ILE A 34 -6.05 -1.18 15.80
CA ILE A 34 -5.99 -0.48 14.52
C ILE A 34 -7.41 -0.31 13.99
N PHE A 35 -7.87 0.93 13.85
CA PHE A 35 -9.20 1.27 13.37
C PHE A 35 -9.12 1.83 11.94
N PRO A 36 -10.05 1.46 11.04
CA PRO A 36 -10.22 2.16 9.77
C PRO A 36 -10.63 3.61 10.00
N ASP A 37 -9.98 4.54 9.31
CA ASP A 37 -10.39 5.95 9.29
C ASP A 37 -11.15 6.27 8.00
N PHE A 38 -12.46 6.07 8.03
CA PHE A 38 -13.33 6.35 6.86
C PHE A 38 -13.36 7.84 6.46
N THR A 39 -12.89 8.77 7.31
CA THR A 39 -12.73 10.18 6.92
C THR A 39 -11.63 10.38 5.88
N ARG A 40 -10.76 9.37 5.71
CA ARG A 40 -9.66 9.31 4.74
C ARG A 40 -9.94 8.28 3.62
N ALA A 41 -11.18 7.80 3.49
CA ALA A 41 -11.59 6.92 2.41
C ALA A 41 -11.50 7.61 1.03
N LEU A 42 -11.45 6.79 -0.02
CA LEU A 42 -11.40 7.24 -1.41
C LEU A 42 -12.67 6.77 -2.14
N PRO A 43 -13.83 7.41 -1.90
CA PRO A 43 -15.12 6.91 -2.37
C PRO A 43 -15.25 6.78 -3.90
N VAL A 44 -14.41 7.47 -4.69
CA VAL A 44 -14.47 7.36 -6.15
C VAL A 44 -13.58 6.24 -6.68
N VAL A 45 -12.31 6.16 -6.26
CA VAL A 45 -11.39 5.10 -6.71
C VAL A 45 -11.64 3.76 -6.00
N ASP A 46 -12.10 3.80 -4.74
CA ASP A 46 -12.28 2.67 -3.85
C ASP A 46 -13.66 2.71 -3.16
N PRO A 47 -14.77 2.62 -3.92
CA PRO A 47 -16.13 2.77 -3.39
C PRO A 47 -16.50 1.72 -2.33
N ASP A 48 -15.88 0.54 -2.40
CA ASP A 48 -16.10 -0.56 -1.46
C ASP A 48 -15.14 -0.54 -0.26
N ASN A 49 -14.26 0.47 -0.16
CA ASN A 49 -13.19 0.58 0.85
C ASN A 49 -12.20 -0.60 0.87
N ARG A 50 -12.06 -1.31 -0.25
CA ARG A 50 -11.17 -2.46 -0.38
C ARG A 50 -9.71 -2.04 -0.22
N GLU A 51 -9.27 -0.99 -0.91
CA GLU A 51 -7.89 -0.48 -0.81
C GLU A 51 -7.60 0.11 0.57
N LEU A 52 -8.61 0.69 1.23
CA LEU A 52 -8.51 1.13 2.61
C LEU A 52 -8.14 -0.04 3.54
N TYR A 53 -8.85 -1.17 3.46
CA TYR A 53 -8.54 -2.35 4.28
C TYR A 53 -7.19 -3.00 3.90
N ILE A 54 -6.83 -3.04 2.62
CA ILE A 54 -5.47 -3.46 2.22
C ILE A 54 -4.41 -2.59 2.90
N SER A 55 -4.63 -1.28 2.95
CA SER A 55 -3.72 -0.32 3.60
C SER A 55 -3.60 -0.61 5.10
N ILE A 56 -4.69 -0.94 5.78
CA ILE A 56 -4.70 -1.35 7.20
C ILE A 56 -3.94 -2.66 7.40
N GLY A 57 -4.12 -3.64 6.52
CA GLY A 57 -3.34 -4.88 6.50
C GLY A 57 -1.84 -4.65 6.35
N CYS A 58 -1.43 -3.70 5.51
CA CYS A 58 -0.03 -3.29 5.39
C CYS A 58 0.51 -2.65 6.68
N ALA A 59 -0.28 -1.79 7.34
CA ALA A 59 0.09 -1.18 8.61
C ALA A 59 0.23 -2.24 9.73
N LEU A 60 -0.68 -3.20 9.77
CA LEU A 60 -0.63 -4.34 10.68
C LEU A 60 0.65 -5.17 10.48
N GLU A 61 1.04 -5.47 9.24
CA GLU A 61 2.22 -6.29 8.96
C GLU A 61 3.50 -5.57 9.40
N ASN A 62 3.64 -4.27 9.09
CA ASN A 62 4.75 -3.46 9.59
C ASN A 62 4.82 -3.45 11.13
N LEU A 63 3.67 -3.32 11.80
CA LEU A 63 3.57 -3.38 13.25
C LEU A 63 4.03 -4.75 13.77
N ALA A 64 3.57 -5.83 13.16
CA ALA A 64 3.92 -7.19 13.54
C ALA A 64 5.43 -7.47 13.38
N ILE A 65 6.03 -7.05 12.27
CA ILE A 65 7.48 -7.14 12.03
C ILE A 65 8.26 -6.37 13.10
N ALA A 66 7.85 -5.13 13.40
CA ALA A 66 8.50 -4.32 14.43
C ALA A 66 8.38 -4.93 15.83
N ALA A 67 7.21 -5.47 16.17
CA ALA A 67 6.96 -6.16 17.43
C ALA A 67 7.84 -7.42 17.59
N LYS A 68 7.89 -8.27 16.55
CA LYS A 68 8.70 -9.50 16.50
C LYS A 68 10.20 -9.21 16.61
N TYR A 69 10.68 -8.18 15.92
CA TYR A 69 12.06 -7.72 16.07
C TYR A 69 12.39 -7.30 17.51
N ALA A 70 11.44 -6.67 18.19
CA ALA A 70 11.59 -6.24 19.58
C ALA A 70 11.32 -7.33 20.63
N GLY A 71 11.12 -8.59 20.23
CA GLY A 71 10.90 -9.72 21.14
C GLY A 71 9.45 -9.83 21.66
N TYR A 72 8.47 -9.46 20.83
CA TYR A 72 7.05 -9.71 21.08
C TYR A 72 6.45 -10.63 20.02
N ASP A 73 5.53 -11.48 20.42
CA ASP A 73 4.71 -12.28 19.52
C ASP A 73 3.31 -11.63 19.39
N PRO A 74 2.98 -11.03 18.23
CA PRO A 74 1.72 -10.35 18.00
C PRO A 74 0.61 -11.36 17.67
N GLU A 75 -0.37 -11.49 18.57
CA GLU A 75 -1.61 -12.23 18.31
C GLU A 75 -2.68 -11.25 17.77
N VAL A 76 -3.17 -11.51 16.56
CA VAL A 76 -4.12 -10.61 15.89
C VAL A 76 -5.53 -11.21 15.87
N LYS A 77 -6.50 -10.41 16.31
CA LYS A 77 -7.92 -10.71 16.24
C LYS A 77 -8.62 -9.68 15.36
N TYR A 78 -9.30 -10.15 14.33
CA TYR A 78 -9.93 -9.31 13.31
C TYR A 78 -11.41 -9.09 13.64
N PHE A 79 -11.82 -7.83 13.79
CA PHE A 79 -13.23 -7.40 13.84
C PHE A 79 -14.08 -8.22 14.81
N GLN A 80 -13.61 -8.34 16.05
CA GLN A 80 -14.32 -9.10 17.07
C GLN A 80 -15.62 -8.37 17.44
N ALA A 81 -16.72 -9.13 17.55
CA ALA A 81 -18.00 -8.57 18.01
C ALA A 81 -17.97 -8.03 19.46
N SER A 82 -16.94 -8.39 20.22
CA SER A 82 -16.71 -7.87 21.57
C SER A 82 -16.10 -6.47 21.60
N GLU A 83 -15.54 -6.00 20.48
CA GLU A 83 -15.01 -4.64 20.37
C GLU A 83 -16.15 -3.67 20.03
N PRO A 84 -16.19 -2.49 20.66
CA PRO A 84 -17.29 -1.53 20.48
C PRO A 84 -17.31 -0.95 19.05
N ASP A 85 -16.12 -0.83 18.45
CA ASP A 85 -15.92 -0.31 17.11
C ASP A 85 -15.20 -1.35 16.24
N GLU A 86 -15.33 -1.18 14.93
CA GLU A 86 -14.65 -2.04 13.97
C GLU A 86 -13.13 -1.84 14.02
N CYS A 87 -12.39 -2.84 14.51
CA CYS A 87 -10.92 -2.76 14.60
C CYS A 87 -10.20 -4.11 14.48
N LEU A 88 -8.89 -4.03 14.24
CA LEU A 88 -7.94 -5.12 14.46
C LEU A 88 -7.34 -4.97 15.86
N LEU A 89 -7.48 -6.00 16.69
CA LEU A 89 -6.88 -6.06 18.03
C LEU A 89 -5.58 -6.87 17.96
N VAL A 90 -4.46 -6.24 18.32
CA VAL A 90 -3.14 -6.86 18.36
C VAL A 90 -2.70 -6.99 19.82
N THR A 91 -2.75 -8.19 20.37
CA THR A 91 -2.20 -8.48 21.71
C THR A 91 -0.73 -8.81 21.60
N LEU A 92 0.11 -8.17 22.41
CA LEU A 92 1.56 -8.26 22.33
C LEU A 92 2.10 -9.05 23.53
N LYS A 93 2.46 -10.31 23.30
CA LYS A 93 3.03 -11.18 24.33
C LYS A 93 4.54 -11.17 24.22
N HIS A 94 5.25 -11.09 25.34
CA HIS A 94 6.71 -11.22 25.30
C HIS A 94 7.12 -12.59 24.76
N SER A 95 8.06 -12.59 23.82
CA SER A 95 8.66 -13.78 23.23
C SER A 95 10.18 -13.74 23.42
N LYS A 96 10.78 -14.91 23.62
CA LYS A 96 12.24 -15.07 23.70
C LYS A 96 12.89 -15.14 22.31
N VAL A 97 12.08 -15.27 21.26
CA VAL A 97 12.54 -15.37 19.88
C VAL A 97 12.43 -13.99 19.24
N THR A 98 13.56 -13.45 18.81
CA THR A 98 13.63 -12.27 17.94
C THR A 98 13.75 -12.74 16.50
N GLU A 99 12.88 -12.26 15.62
CA GLU A 99 12.95 -12.57 14.18
C GLU A 99 14.05 -11.79 13.44
N ASP A 100 14.28 -12.15 12.17
CA ASP A 100 15.31 -11.58 11.31
C ASP A 100 15.23 -10.05 11.23
N ASN A 101 16.36 -9.40 11.47
CA ASN A 101 16.60 -7.96 11.39
C ASN A 101 16.33 -7.40 9.98
N ASN A 102 16.43 -8.22 8.94
CA ASN A 102 16.33 -7.76 7.54
C ASN A 102 14.95 -7.15 7.21
N LEU A 103 13.85 -7.81 7.59
CA LEU A 103 12.50 -7.31 7.33
C LEU A 103 12.21 -6.03 8.11
N PHE A 104 12.65 -5.97 9.36
CA PHE A 104 12.52 -4.75 10.17
C PHE A 104 13.26 -3.56 9.56
N GLN A 105 14.50 -3.75 9.10
CA GLN A 105 15.25 -2.70 8.42
C GLN A 105 14.59 -2.26 7.10
N ALA A 106 13.95 -3.19 6.40
CA ALA A 106 13.27 -2.92 5.13
C ALA A 106 12.12 -1.91 5.29
N ILE A 107 11.40 -1.89 6.43
CA ILE A 107 10.28 -0.96 6.69
C ILE A 107 10.67 0.49 6.39
N SER A 108 11.82 0.94 6.92
CA SER A 108 12.29 2.32 6.78
C SER A 108 12.94 2.64 5.44
N ARG A 109 13.33 1.63 4.66
CA ARG A 109 14.02 1.79 3.36
C ARG A 109 13.06 1.69 2.18
N ARG A 110 11.97 0.94 2.35
CA ARG A 110 10.97 0.68 1.32
C ARG A 110 10.31 1.99 0.90
N HIS A 111 10.19 2.18 -0.41
CA HIS A 111 9.43 3.27 -1.01
C HIS A 111 8.84 2.79 -2.34
N THR A 112 7.75 3.39 -2.78
CA THR A 112 7.16 3.08 -4.08
C THR A 112 7.96 3.78 -5.18
N ASN A 113 8.75 3.02 -5.93
CA ASN A 113 9.43 3.52 -7.12
C ASN A 113 8.46 3.48 -8.31
N ARG A 114 8.18 4.65 -8.91
CA ARG A 114 7.29 4.81 -10.09
C ARG A 114 8.05 5.13 -11.38
N ARG A 115 9.37 5.01 -11.37
CA ARG A 115 10.23 5.25 -12.54
C ARG A 115 10.36 3.97 -13.35
N GLU A 116 10.79 4.14 -14.60
CA GLU A 116 11.18 3.01 -15.44
C GLU A 116 12.29 2.20 -14.77
N TYR A 117 12.15 0.87 -14.78
CA TYR A 117 13.13 -0.06 -14.25
C TYR A 117 14.23 -0.32 -15.27
N ASN A 118 15.36 -0.87 -14.81
CA ASN A 118 16.54 -1.09 -15.64
C ASN A 118 16.52 -2.38 -16.48
N LYS A 119 15.37 -3.09 -16.53
CA LYS A 119 15.17 -4.37 -17.25
C LYS A 119 16.05 -5.53 -16.77
N GLN A 120 16.76 -5.38 -15.65
CA GLN A 120 17.52 -6.49 -15.06
C GLN A 120 16.56 -7.55 -14.53
N GLN A 121 16.77 -8.79 -14.95
CA GLN A 121 15.98 -9.92 -14.49
C GLN A 121 16.36 -10.29 -13.06
N ILE A 122 15.35 -10.57 -12.23
CA ILE A 122 15.56 -11.12 -10.90
C ILE A 122 15.96 -12.60 -11.07
N PRO A 123 16.98 -13.09 -10.36
CA PRO A 123 17.33 -14.51 -10.40
C PRO A 123 16.12 -15.39 -10.06
N ALA A 124 15.91 -16.47 -10.83
CA ALA A 124 14.77 -17.37 -10.66
C ALA A 124 14.69 -17.97 -9.24
N ALA A 125 15.83 -18.17 -8.57
CA ALA A 125 15.87 -18.63 -7.19
C ALA A 125 15.27 -17.61 -6.20
N ASP A 126 15.43 -16.31 -6.47
CA ASP A 126 14.87 -15.26 -5.62
C ASP A 126 13.38 -15.05 -5.91
N LEU A 127 12.95 -15.15 -7.18
CA LEU A 127 11.51 -15.18 -7.51
C LEU A 127 10.80 -16.34 -6.80
N LYS A 128 11.39 -17.54 -6.79
CA LYS A 128 10.84 -18.68 -6.07
C LYS A 128 10.73 -18.45 -4.57
N LYS A 129 11.65 -17.70 -3.96
CA LYS A 129 11.54 -17.33 -2.54
C LYS A 129 10.33 -16.44 -2.31
N ILE A 130 10.12 -15.44 -3.18
CA ILE A 130 8.96 -14.54 -3.12
C ILE A 130 7.66 -15.33 -3.30
N GLU A 131 7.61 -16.23 -4.28
CA GLU A 131 6.44 -17.11 -4.52
C GLU A 131 6.18 -18.08 -3.36
N SER A 132 7.21 -18.47 -2.61
CA SER A 132 7.08 -19.37 -1.46
C SER A 132 6.60 -18.68 -0.19
N VAL A 133 6.49 -17.35 -0.19
CA VAL A 133 5.96 -16.61 0.96
C VAL A 133 4.53 -17.06 1.22
N PRO A 134 4.21 -17.53 2.45
CA PRO A 134 2.89 -18.03 2.74
C PRO A 134 1.87 -16.89 2.69
N THR A 135 0.84 -17.06 1.87
CA THR A 135 -0.34 -16.19 1.88
C THR A 135 -1.31 -16.61 3.00
N GLU A 136 -2.22 -15.72 3.37
CA GLU A 136 -3.33 -16.08 4.25
C GLU A 136 -4.37 -16.91 3.49
N GLU A 137 -5.22 -17.64 4.23
CA GLU A 137 -6.32 -18.42 3.64
C GLU A 137 -7.22 -17.55 2.74
N GLY A 138 -7.50 -18.02 1.53
CA GLY A 138 -8.30 -17.30 0.53
C GLY A 138 -7.53 -16.21 -0.23
N VAL A 139 -6.22 -16.06 0.00
CA VAL A 139 -5.33 -15.17 -0.74
C VAL A 139 -4.33 -15.99 -1.53
N THR A 140 -4.17 -15.69 -2.81
CA THR A 140 -3.15 -16.28 -3.69
C THR A 140 -2.35 -15.20 -4.38
N SER A 141 -1.17 -15.55 -4.90
CA SER A 141 -0.36 -14.65 -5.70
C SER A 141 0.09 -15.31 -6.99
N LEU A 142 0.03 -14.55 -8.09
CA LEU A 142 0.52 -14.97 -9.39
C LEU A 142 1.73 -14.13 -9.76
N MET A 143 2.85 -14.78 -10.07
CA MET A 143 4.04 -14.13 -10.59
C MET A 143 4.05 -14.25 -12.13
N LEU A 144 4.10 -13.12 -12.81
CA LEU A 144 4.08 -13.03 -14.27
C LEU A 144 5.41 -12.49 -14.77
N THR A 145 6.20 -13.34 -15.40
CA THR A 145 7.49 -12.98 -16.04
C THR A 145 7.42 -13.00 -17.56
N GLU A 146 6.46 -13.74 -18.12
CA GLU A 146 6.34 -13.94 -19.56
C GLU A 146 5.82 -12.67 -20.26
N PRO A 147 6.47 -12.20 -21.34
CA PRO A 147 6.06 -10.98 -22.05
C PRO A 147 4.61 -11.01 -22.55
N GLY A 148 4.09 -12.19 -22.92
CA GLY A 148 2.70 -12.38 -23.34
C GLY A 148 1.71 -12.11 -22.20
N ALA A 149 1.93 -12.70 -21.03
CA ALA A 149 1.09 -12.49 -19.86
C ALA A 149 1.17 -11.04 -19.36
N ILE A 150 2.37 -10.44 -19.36
CA ILE A 150 2.55 -9.02 -19.01
C ILE A 150 1.75 -8.12 -19.97
N LYS A 151 1.72 -8.45 -21.27
CA LYS A 151 0.93 -7.71 -22.26
C LYS A 151 -0.57 -7.74 -21.95
N GLU A 152 -1.11 -8.88 -21.50
CA GLU A 152 -2.53 -8.98 -21.13
C GLU A 152 -2.86 -8.06 -19.94
N ILE A 153 -2.00 -8.02 -18.92
CA ILE A 153 -2.17 -7.08 -17.79
C ILE A 153 -2.07 -5.62 -18.25
N ILE A 154 -1.17 -5.30 -19.19
CA ILE A 154 -1.05 -3.93 -19.74
C ILE A 154 -2.36 -3.50 -20.40
N GLU A 155 -3.04 -4.37 -21.14
CA GLU A 155 -4.32 -4.03 -21.77
C GLU A 155 -5.43 -3.79 -20.74
N LEU A 156 -5.48 -4.59 -19.66
CA LEU A 156 -6.41 -4.35 -18.53
C LEU A 156 -6.15 -3.01 -17.83
N VAL A 157 -4.87 -2.70 -17.54
CA VAL A 157 -4.46 -1.43 -16.93
C VAL A 157 -4.79 -0.25 -17.86
N ARG A 158 -4.61 -0.41 -19.18
CA ARG A 158 -4.96 0.62 -20.17
C ARG A 158 -6.47 0.90 -20.16
N GLU A 159 -7.29 -0.13 -20.10
CA GLU A 159 -8.75 0.03 -20.03
C GLU A 159 -9.19 0.68 -18.70
N GLY A 160 -8.62 0.24 -17.57
CA GLY A 160 -8.86 0.87 -16.27
C GLY A 160 -8.50 2.37 -16.26
N ASN A 161 -7.32 2.70 -16.79
CA ASN A 161 -6.87 4.09 -16.96
C ASN A 161 -7.82 4.89 -17.87
N ARG A 162 -8.35 4.29 -18.93
CA ARG A 162 -9.32 4.95 -19.82
C ARG A 162 -10.62 5.27 -19.09
N ILE A 163 -11.11 4.38 -18.24
CA ILE A 163 -12.34 4.59 -17.46
C ILE A 163 -12.10 5.67 -16.40
N GLN A 164 -11.04 5.55 -15.60
CA GLN A 164 -10.75 6.48 -14.50
C GLN A 164 -10.42 7.89 -14.97
N MET A 165 -9.52 8.05 -15.94
CA MET A 165 -9.06 9.38 -16.37
C MET A 165 -10.10 10.17 -17.17
N ASN A 166 -11.20 9.53 -17.60
CA ASN A 166 -12.35 10.19 -18.22
C ASN A 166 -13.51 10.42 -17.24
N ASN A 167 -13.32 10.13 -15.94
CA ASN A 167 -14.29 10.39 -14.89
C ASN A 167 -13.86 11.63 -14.10
N ASP A 168 -14.64 12.72 -14.20
CA ASP A 168 -14.33 13.98 -13.53
C ASP A 168 -14.27 13.84 -12.01
N ALA A 169 -15.13 13.01 -11.41
CA ALA A 169 -15.11 12.78 -9.96
C ALA A 169 -13.81 12.10 -9.52
N PHE A 170 -13.29 11.19 -10.34
CA PHE A 170 -12.00 10.55 -10.08
C PHE A 170 -10.87 11.57 -10.20
N MET A 171 -10.91 12.41 -11.24
CA MET A 171 -9.90 13.45 -11.46
C MET A 171 -9.88 14.46 -10.31
N ASP A 172 -11.05 14.80 -9.75
CA ASP A 172 -11.15 15.69 -8.60
C ASP A 172 -10.60 15.03 -7.32
N GLU A 173 -10.93 13.75 -7.08
CA GLU A 173 -10.42 12.99 -5.95
C GLU A 173 -8.88 12.87 -6.00
N ILE A 174 -8.30 12.39 -7.11
CA ILE A 174 -6.83 12.26 -7.22
C ILE A 174 -6.12 13.62 -7.14
N THR A 175 -6.71 14.69 -7.71
CA THR A 175 -6.15 16.05 -7.57
C THR A 175 -6.03 16.45 -6.11
N SER A 176 -7.07 16.16 -5.31
CA SER A 176 -7.14 16.54 -3.90
C SER A 176 -6.10 15.80 -3.05
N TRP A 177 -5.61 14.65 -3.50
CA TRP A 177 -4.59 13.85 -2.85
C TRP A 177 -3.17 14.07 -3.37
N ILE A 178 -2.97 14.92 -4.39
CA ILE A 178 -1.64 15.31 -4.83
C ILE A 178 -1.15 16.51 -4.00
N ARG A 179 0.09 16.43 -3.54
CA ARG A 179 0.84 17.55 -2.94
C ARG A 179 1.81 18.07 -4.01
N PHE A 180 1.45 19.20 -4.62
CA PHE A 180 2.14 19.73 -5.78
C PHE A 180 3.44 20.45 -5.43
N SER A 181 3.54 20.97 -4.21
CA SER A 181 4.74 21.65 -3.68
C SER A 181 5.33 20.93 -2.46
N ASP A 182 6.61 21.18 -2.17
CA ASP A 182 7.27 20.64 -0.98
C ASP A 182 6.61 21.18 0.31
N SER A 183 6.15 22.43 0.31
CA SER A 183 5.42 23.03 1.44
C SER A 183 4.06 22.36 1.71
N GLU A 184 3.30 22.03 0.66
CA GLU A 184 2.06 21.24 0.81
C GLU A 184 2.39 19.85 1.39
N ALA A 185 3.48 19.21 0.94
CA ALA A 185 3.88 17.90 1.44
C ALA A 185 4.28 17.94 2.93
N GLU A 186 5.02 18.94 3.36
CA GLU A 186 5.43 19.13 4.77
C GLU A 186 4.25 19.49 5.67
N LEU A 187 3.29 20.27 5.18
CA LEU A 187 2.12 20.67 5.95
C LEU A 187 1.16 19.49 6.19
N HIS A 188 0.89 18.71 5.14
CA HIS A 188 -0.14 17.67 5.20
C HIS A 188 0.40 16.32 5.65
N LEU A 189 1.68 16.02 5.38
CA LEU A 189 2.35 14.75 5.70
C LEU A 189 1.63 13.51 5.13
N ASP A 190 0.78 13.71 4.12
CA ASP A 190 0.02 12.69 3.41
C ASP A 190 -0.08 13.01 1.91
N GLY A 191 -0.74 12.14 1.15
CA GLY A 191 -0.92 12.35 -0.28
C GLY A 191 0.32 11.99 -1.12
N LEU A 192 0.14 12.04 -2.43
CA LEU A 192 1.19 11.80 -3.41
C LEU A 192 1.96 13.09 -3.69
N THR A 193 3.25 13.11 -3.37
CA THR A 193 4.09 14.28 -3.65
C THR A 193 4.51 14.33 -5.12
N SER A 194 4.71 15.53 -5.67
CA SER A 194 5.30 15.72 -7.01
C SER A 194 6.57 14.90 -7.20
N ARG A 195 7.45 14.88 -6.20
CA ARG A 195 8.70 14.11 -6.22
C ARG A 195 8.47 12.61 -6.31
N ALA A 196 7.49 12.06 -5.57
CA ALA A 196 7.13 10.65 -5.62
C ALA A 196 6.53 10.23 -6.98
N MET A 197 5.99 11.19 -7.74
CA MET A 197 5.55 11.01 -9.12
C MET A 197 6.65 11.28 -10.16
N GLY A 198 7.87 11.60 -9.73
CA GLY A 198 8.99 11.93 -10.63
C GLY A 198 8.85 13.30 -11.32
N LYS A 199 8.00 14.19 -10.79
CA LYS A 199 7.78 15.55 -11.29
C LYS A 199 8.47 16.58 -10.39
N SER A 200 8.87 17.70 -10.97
CA SER A 200 9.36 18.84 -10.19
C SER A 200 8.23 19.48 -9.39
N PRO A 201 8.48 19.92 -8.14
CA PRO A 201 7.50 20.69 -7.38
C PRO A 201 7.06 21.96 -8.13
N ALA A 202 5.80 22.32 -8.00
CA ALA A 202 5.22 23.54 -8.59
C ALA A 202 4.22 24.17 -7.61
N PRO A 203 3.91 25.47 -7.73
CA PRO A 203 2.85 26.09 -6.95
C PRO A 203 1.52 25.32 -7.12
N GLY A 204 0.77 25.11 -6.03
CA GLY A 204 -0.39 24.22 -6.03
C GLY A 204 -1.45 24.55 -7.08
N TRP A 205 -1.75 25.82 -7.30
CA TRP A 205 -2.71 26.25 -8.33
C TRP A 205 -2.25 25.90 -9.76
N LEU A 206 -0.96 26.05 -10.07
CA LEU A 206 -0.36 25.65 -11.34
C LEU A 206 -0.43 24.13 -11.51
N GLY A 207 -0.01 23.39 -10.48
CA GLY A 207 -0.03 21.94 -10.47
C GLY A 207 -1.43 21.36 -10.74
N ARG A 208 -2.44 21.88 -10.04
CA ARG A 208 -3.85 21.49 -10.22
C ARG A 208 -4.35 21.77 -11.65
N MET A 209 -4.01 22.93 -12.20
CA MET A 209 -4.35 23.29 -13.57
C MET A 209 -3.69 22.33 -14.59
N PHE A 210 -2.39 22.06 -14.44
CA PHE A 210 -1.67 21.13 -15.32
C PHE A 210 -2.19 19.70 -15.23
N MET A 211 -2.59 19.25 -14.03
CA MET A 211 -3.14 17.92 -13.82
C MET A 211 -4.38 17.72 -14.69
N ARG A 212 -5.37 18.60 -14.58
CA ARG A 212 -6.63 18.53 -15.34
C ARG A 212 -6.44 18.67 -16.86
N ILE A 213 -5.44 19.43 -17.31
CA ILE A 213 -5.26 19.71 -18.75
C ILE A 213 -4.39 18.66 -19.45
N PHE A 214 -3.34 18.15 -18.77
CA PHE A 214 -2.29 17.35 -19.42
C PHE A 214 -2.18 15.92 -18.92
N VAL A 215 -2.80 15.58 -17.79
CA VAL A 215 -2.88 14.19 -17.33
C VAL A 215 -4.18 13.60 -17.88
N GLY A 216 -4.05 12.66 -18.81
CA GLY A 216 -5.18 11.95 -19.39
C GLY A 216 -4.82 10.49 -19.66
N ALA A 217 -5.85 9.68 -19.96
CA ALA A 217 -5.75 8.23 -20.14
C ALA A 217 -4.55 7.80 -20.98
N LYS A 218 -4.35 8.41 -22.16
CA LYS A 218 -3.25 8.07 -23.08
C LYS A 218 -1.88 8.29 -22.46
N SER A 219 -1.67 9.42 -21.78
CA SER A 219 -0.38 9.73 -21.16
C SER A 219 -0.10 8.81 -19.97
N GLN A 220 -1.13 8.53 -19.16
CA GLN A 220 -1.01 7.65 -18.00
C GLN A 220 -0.72 6.21 -18.45
N SER A 221 -1.52 5.66 -19.37
CA SER A 221 -1.30 4.31 -19.91
C SER A 221 0.05 4.14 -20.58
N LYS A 222 0.57 5.17 -21.27
CA LYS A 222 1.91 5.11 -21.87
C LYS A 222 3.00 4.99 -20.82
N THR A 223 2.89 5.71 -19.71
CA THR A 223 3.83 5.64 -18.59
C THR A 223 3.76 4.28 -17.91
N ASP A 224 2.56 3.80 -17.59
CA ASP A 224 2.36 2.51 -16.92
C ASP A 224 2.86 1.35 -17.78
N GLU A 225 2.52 1.36 -19.07
CA GLU A 225 3.02 0.36 -20.03
C GLU A 225 4.56 0.35 -20.09
N LYS A 226 5.18 1.54 -20.16
CA LYS A 226 6.65 1.64 -20.19
C LYS A 226 7.26 1.03 -18.93
N ASN A 227 6.70 1.34 -17.77
CA ASN A 227 7.17 0.81 -16.49
C ASN A 227 6.98 -0.71 -16.43
N MET A 228 5.79 -1.22 -16.74
CA MET A 228 5.47 -2.66 -16.71
C MET A 228 6.34 -3.46 -17.68
N ARG A 229 6.59 -2.96 -18.89
CA ARG A 229 7.51 -3.60 -19.85
C ARG A 229 8.97 -3.57 -19.41
N SER A 230 9.33 -2.63 -18.53
CA SER A 230 10.68 -2.52 -17.98
C SER A 230 10.89 -3.36 -16.71
N SER A 231 9.82 -3.82 -16.08
CA SER A 231 9.84 -4.66 -14.88
C SER A 231 10.39 -6.07 -15.18
N SER A 232 11.05 -6.66 -14.19
CA SER A 232 11.48 -8.07 -14.23
C SER A 232 10.31 -9.05 -14.10
N ALA A 233 9.33 -8.70 -13.27
CA ALA A 233 8.14 -9.48 -13.04
C ALA A 233 6.97 -8.57 -12.62
N LEU A 234 5.75 -9.03 -12.83
CA LEU A 234 4.53 -8.47 -12.24
C LEU A 234 3.94 -9.49 -11.28
N MET A 235 3.77 -9.11 -10.02
CA MET A 235 3.08 -9.93 -9.03
C MET A 235 1.65 -9.43 -8.86
N VAL A 236 0.68 -10.33 -9.03
CA VAL A 236 -0.74 -10.05 -8.82
C VAL A 236 -1.20 -10.80 -7.57
N VAL A 237 -1.71 -10.08 -6.58
CA VAL A 237 -2.29 -10.66 -5.36
C VAL A 237 -3.81 -10.70 -5.52
N ILE A 238 -4.38 -11.88 -5.30
CA ILE A 238 -5.79 -12.19 -5.57
C ILE A 238 -6.43 -12.70 -4.29
N SER A 239 -7.59 -12.17 -3.95
CA SER A 239 -8.46 -12.73 -2.92
C SER A 239 -9.65 -13.45 -3.55
N GLU A 240 -10.03 -14.62 -3.01
CA GLU A 240 -11.18 -15.40 -3.51
C GLU A 240 -12.51 -14.65 -3.35
N LYS A 241 -12.59 -13.78 -2.34
CA LYS A 241 -13.75 -12.92 -2.06
C LYS A 241 -13.31 -11.47 -1.93
N ASN A 242 -14.22 -10.59 -2.29
CA ASN A 242 -14.10 -9.16 -2.05
C ASN A 242 -14.82 -8.81 -0.74
N ASP A 243 -14.36 -9.35 0.38
CA ASP A 243 -14.88 -9.02 1.71
C ASP A 243 -13.78 -8.49 2.63
N LYS A 244 -14.13 -7.57 3.53
CA LYS A 244 -13.18 -6.92 4.44
C LYS A 244 -12.37 -7.91 5.28
N LYS A 245 -12.98 -9.03 5.72
CA LYS A 245 -12.31 -10.04 6.55
C LYS A 245 -11.17 -10.76 5.83
N ILE A 246 -11.26 -10.89 4.51
CA ILE A 246 -10.24 -11.50 3.65
C ILE A 246 -9.30 -10.42 3.08
N VAL A 247 -9.81 -9.22 2.78
CA VAL A 247 -9.03 -8.12 2.23
C VAL A 247 -8.00 -7.57 3.23
N ASP A 248 -8.30 -7.53 4.54
CA ASP A 248 -7.29 -7.22 5.58
C ASP A 248 -6.27 -8.33 5.81
N ARG A 249 -6.59 -9.55 5.35
CA ARG A 249 -5.67 -10.71 5.35
C ARG A 249 -4.80 -10.75 4.10
N CYS A 250 -4.96 -9.83 3.15
CA CYS A 250 -3.91 -9.51 2.18
C CYS A 250 -2.74 -8.81 2.89
N ARG A 251 -2.20 -9.46 3.93
CA ARG A 251 -0.85 -9.21 4.39
C ARG A 251 0.03 -9.56 3.20
N ALA A 252 0.49 -8.55 2.49
CA ALA A 252 1.65 -8.73 1.66
C ALA A 252 2.79 -9.05 2.62
N LYS A 253 2.98 -10.33 2.98
CA LYS A 253 4.17 -10.84 3.68
C LYS A 253 5.40 -10.81 2.75
N LEU A 254 5.39 -9.92 1.76
CA LEU A 254 6.36 -9.75 0.69
C LEU A 254 7.49 -8.82 1.13
#